data_AF-A0A7G5XC11-F1
#
_entry.id   AF-A0A7G5XC11-F1
#
_cell.length_a   1.000
_cell.length_b   1.000
_cell.length_c   1.000
_cell.angle_alpha   90.00
_cell.angle_beta   90.00
_cell.angle_gamma   90.00
#
_symmetry.space_group_name_H-M   'P 1'
#
loop_
_entity.id
_entity.type
_entity.pdbx_description
1 polymer ?
#
loop_
_entity_poly.entity_id
_entity_poly.type
_entity_poly.pdbx_seq_one_letter_code
_entity_poly.pdbx_strand_id
1 'polypeptide(L)'
;MDEVLVPTLFDYLLSDTTHPDASVTKEEAEKLFTFFQNHSLFKWHDVHNNCEARADAVCVLLDAWKIPNYKGWVFSGAFLRNHIGGLKQLWNYHVCALLQVKEDDRITFYVIDPATSKQLQTLYDWAAAVTAYPHSYHLIKSADWYIFPAGKIWKDNWHQRDKQNTKWMIQGLAGINAVSPVGKARLCFNKNRIKATEERLKKLKAAKPTLFVG
;
A
#
# COMPACT_ATOMS: atom_id res chain seq x y z
N MET A 1 -3.02 -21.57 31.05
CA MET A 1 -2.69 -21.39 29.62
C MET A 1 -2.74 -19.91 29.39
N ASP A 2 -1.59 -19.29 29.18
CA ASP A 2 -1.56 -17.85 28.85
C ASP A 2 -2.12 -17.69 27.44
N GLU A 3 -3.18 -16.90 27.31
CA GLU A 3 -3.77 -16.60 26.01
C GLU A 3 -2.76 -15.75 25.21
N VAL A 4 -2.19 -16.33 24.15
CA VAL A 4 -1.31 -15.61 23.24
C VAL A 4 -2.15 -14.61 22.45
N LEU A 5 -1.98 -13.33 22.78
CA LEU A 5 -2.66 -12.23 22.13
C LEU A 5 -2.13 -12.06 20.70
N VAL A 6 -2.94 -12.40 19.69
CA VAL A 6 -2.56 -12.24 18.28
C VAL A 6 -2.91 -10.81 17.82
N PRO A 7 -1.93 -9.98 17.42
CA PRO A 7 -2.21 -8.58 17.06
C PRO A 7 -3.15 -8.48 15.85
N THR A 8 -2.86 -9.28 14.82
CA THR A 8 -3.57 -9.23 13.54
C THR A 8 -3.80 -10.63 12.99
N LEU A 9 -4.95 -10.84 12.37
CA LEU A 9 -5.39 -12.11 11.81
C LEU A 9 -5.36 -12.03 10.28
N PHE A 10 -4.87 -13.07 9.62
CA PHE A 10 -4.91 -13.13 8.16
C PHE A 10 -6.32 -13.50 7.68
N ASP A 11 -6.88 -12.70 6.77
CA ASP A 11 -8.21 -12.95 6.19
C ASP A 11 -8.06 -13.67 4.83
N TYR A 12 -8.10 -15.00 4.87
CA TYR A 12 -7.96 -15.84 3.68
C TYR A 12 -9.17 -15.77 2.74
N LEU A 13 -10.36 -15.41 3.25
CA LEU A 13 -11.59 -15.34 2.44
C LEU A 13 -11.61 -14.09 1.56
N LEU A 14 -11.07 -12.99 2.06
CA LEU A 14 -11.01 -11.71 1.33
C LEU A 14 -9.72 -11.54 0.53
N SER A 15 -8.69 -12.35 0.82
CA SER A 15 -7.43 -12.34 0.08
C SER A 15 -7.58 -12.97 -1.30
N ASP A 16 -6.87 -12.40 -2.27
CA ASP A 16 -6.74 -13.01 -3.59
C ASP A 16 -5.73 -14.16 -3.56
N THR A 17 -5.93 -15.15 -4.43
CA THR A 17 -4.92 -16.18 -4.66
C THR A 17 -3.67 -15.56 -5.29
N THR A 18 -2.51 -15.84 -4.72
CA THR A 18 -1.22 -15.39 -5.22
C THR A 18 -0.58 -16.46 -6.09
N HIS A 19 0.11 -16.07 -7.16
CA HIS A 19 0.81 -16.99 -8.05
C HIS A 19 2.30 -17.04 -7.71
N PRO A 20 2.88 -18.21 -7.40
CA PRO A 20 4.28 -18.37 -7.01
C PRO A 20 5.31 -18.21 -8.14
N ASP A 21 4.85 -18.02 -9.38
CA ASP A 21 5.66 -18.23 -10.58
C ASP A 21 6.73 -17.16 -10.82
N ALA A 22 6.65 -16.03 -10.10
CA ALA A 22 7.65 -14.97 -10.18
C ALA A 22 7.85 -14.31 -8.81
N SER A 23 9.11 -14.15 -8.41
CA SER A 23 9.51 -13.56 -7.14
C SER A 23 10.82 -12.80 -7.30
N VAL A 24 11.07 -11.89 -6.38
CA VAL A 24 12.38 -11.23 -6.22
C VAL A 24 13.16 -11.89 -5.10
N THR A 25 14.47 -11.68 -5.06
CA THR A 25 15.29 -12.05 -3.90
C THR A 25 15.09 -11.05 -2.76
N LYS A 26 15.49 -11.43 -1.54
CA LYS A 26 15.45 -10.54 -0.38
C LYS A 26 16.31 -9.29 -0.58
N GLU A 27 17.50 -9.45 -1.16
CA GLU A 27 18.42 -8.35 -1.45
C GLU A 27 17.80 -7.35 -2.45
N GLU A 28 17.13 -7.86 -3.50
CA GLU A 28 16.38 -7.02 -4.45
C GLU A 28 15.23 -6.27 -3.76
N ALA A 29 14.52 -6.93 -2.84
CA ALA A 29 13.46 -6.30 -2.06
C ALA A 29 13.99 -5.17 -1.16
N GLU A 30 15.14 -5.36 -0.51
CA GLU A 30 15.80 -4.34 0.32
C GLU A 30 16.27 -3.15 -0.53
N LYS A 31 16.83 -3.42 -1.70
CA LYS A 31 17.21 -2.39 -2.69
C LYS A 31 16.00 -1.59 -3.16
N LEU A 32 14.89 -2.25 -3.48
CA LEU A 32 13.64 -1.60 -3.87
C LEU A 32 13.07 -0.75 -2.73
N PHE A 33 13.05 -1.28 -1.51
CA PHE A 33 12.59 -0.54 -0.33
C PHE A 33 13.42 0.73 -0.12
N THR A 34 14.74 0.61 -0.15
CA THR A 34 15.68 1.74 0.01
C THR A 34 15.49 2.77 -1.09
N PHE A 35 15.29 2.32 -2.34
CA PHE A 35 14.99 3.20 -3.47
C PHE A 35 13.71 4.02 -3.21
N PHE A 36 12.61 3.37 -2.83
CA PHE A 36 11.34 4.04 -2.58
C PHE A 36 11.42 4.97 -1.36
N GLN A 37 12.06 4.53 -0.28
CA GLN A 37 12.26 5.31 0.95
C GLN A 37 12.96 6.65 0.66
N ASN A 38 13.97 6.65 -0.20
CA ASN A 38 14.74 7.84 -0.55
C ASN A 38 14.07 8.71 -1.64
N HIS A 39 12.99 8.23 -2.27
CA HIS A 39 12.37 8.95 -3.38
C HIS A 39 11.31 9.96 -2.93
N SER A 40 11.60 11.25 -3.10
CA SER A 40 10.78 12.36 -2.59
C SER A 40 9.36 12.47 -3.19
N LEU A 41 9.07 11.77 -4.29
CA LEU A 41 7.74 11.77 -4.93
C LEU A 41 6.64 11.27 -3.99
N PHE A 42 6.96 10.30 -3.14
CA PHE A 42 5.96 9.59 -2.33
C PHE A 42 5.59 10.32 -1.04
N LYS A 43 6.42 11.27 -0.57
CA LYS A 43 6.17 12.06 0.65
C LYS A 43 5.80 11.18 1.85
N TRP A 44 6.66 10.22 2.17
CA TRP A 44 6.44 9.25 3.25
C TRP A 44 6.18 9.87 4.64
N HIS A 45 6.53 11.14 4.85
CA HIS A 45 6.21 11.88 6.07
C HIS A 45 4.71 12.22 6.23
N ASP A 46 3.90 12.19 5.17
CA ASP A 46 2.44 12.40 5.23
C ASP A 46 1.73 11.08 5.57
N VAL A 47 1.98 10.59 6.78
CA VAL A 47 1.56 9.26 7.23
C VAL A 47 0.03 9.15 7.31
N HIS A 48 -0.66 10.24 7.64
CA HIS A 48 -2.11 10.25 7.85
C HIS A 48 -2.95 10.24 6.57
N ASN A 49 -2.36 10.54 5.41
CA ASN A 49 -3.12 10.68 4.17
C ASN A 49 -2.46 9.92 3.02
N ASN A 50 -3.25 9.64 1.98
CA ASN A 50 -2.76 9.22 0.66
C ASN A 50 -2.00 7.88 0.66
N CYS A 51 -2.25 6.98 1.62
CA CYS A 51 -1.61 5.66 1.63
C CYS A 51 -1.96 4.85 0.38
N GLU A 52 -3.20 4.95 -0.10
CA GLU A 52 -3.67 4.31 -1.34
C GLU A 52 -2.92 4.85 -2.55
N ALA A 53 -2.74 6.18 -2.64
CA ALA A 53 -2.01 6.80 -3.73
C ALA A 53 -0.53 6.39 -3.75
N ARG A 54 0.10 6.25 -2.57
CA ARG A 54 1.49 5.77 -2.48
C ARG A 54 1.60 4.30 -2.88
N ALA A 55 0.75 3.44 -2.32
CA ALA A 55 0.73 2.02 -2.63
C ALA A 55 0.47 1.79 -4.13
N ASP A 56 -0.51 2.48 -4.70
CA ASP A 56 -0.85 2.38 -6.13
C ASP A 56 0.30 2.86 -7.03
N ALA A 57 0.95 3.98 -6.67
CA ALA A 57 2.10 4.48 -7.41
C ALA A 57 3.29 3.52 -7.38
N VAL A 58 3.55 2.87 -6.25
CA VAL A 58 4.58 1.84 -6.16
C VAL A 58 4.21 0.66 -7.07
N CYS A 59 2.99 0.14 -6.99
CA CYS A 59 2.51 -0.94 -7.86
C CYS A 59 2.62 -0.60 -9.36
N VAL A 60 2.18 0.59 -9.79
CA VAL A 60 2.29 1.07 -11.18
C VAL A 60 3.74 1.05 -11.69
N LEU A 61 4.69 1.41 -10.83
CA LEU A 61 6.11 1.41 -11.18
C LEU A 61 6.65 -0.02 -11.26
N LEU A 62 6.32 -0.87 -10.29
CA LEU A 62 6.71 -2.28 -10.29
C LEU A 62 6.16 -3.02 -11.52
N ASP A 63 4.89 -2.79 -11.88
CA ASP A 63 4.27 -3.33 -13.10
C ASP A 63 5.00 -2.89 -14.37
N ALA A 64 5.40 -1.61 -14.43
CA ALA A 64 6.18 -1.09 -15.55
C ALA A 64 7.56 -1.73 -15.67
N TRP A 65 8.16 -2.06 -14.54
CA TRP A 65 9.48 -2.69 -14.45
C TRP A 65 9.43 -4.22 -14.50
N LYS A 66 8.23 -4.79 -14.67
CA LYS A 66 7.95 -6.23 -14.71
C LYS A 66 8.37 -6.95 -13.42
N ILE A 67 8.13 -6.30 -12.28
CA ILE A 67 8.39 -6.85 -10.95
C ILE A 67 7.06 -7.34 -10.35
N PRO A 68 6.94 -8.62 -9.98
CA PRO A 68 5.74 -9.17 -9.35
C PRO A 68 5.39 -8.42 -8.06
N ASN A 69 4.14 -7.99 -7.94
CA ASN A 69 3.71 -7.20 -6.80
C ASN A 69 2.21 -7.39 -6.51
N TYR A 70 1.84 -7.06 -5.27
CA TYR A 70 0.48 -7.12 -4.75
C TYR A 70 0.22 -5.91 -3.87
N LYS A 71 -0.98 -5.79 -3.32
CA LYS A 71 -1.30 -4.84 -2.25
C LYS A 71 -1.57 -5.56 -0.95
N GLY A 72 -0.93 -5.07 0.10
CA GLY A 72 -1.15 -5.51 1.47
C GLY A 72 -2.09 -4.53 2.13
N TRP A 73 -3.21 -5.05 2.63
CA TRP A 73 -4.18 -4.25 3.36
C TRP A 73 -4.23 -4.69 4.80
N VAL A 74 -4.41 -3.73 5.69
CA VAL A 74 -4.74 -3.98 7.08
C VAL A 74 -5.97 -3.18 7.44
N PHE A 75 -6.93 -3.79 8.11
CA PHE A 75 -8.19 -3.19 8.53
C PHE A 75 -8.34 -3.33 10.04
N SER A 76 -8.83 -2.27 10.68
CA SER A 76 -9.30 -2.38 12.05
C SER A 76 -10.43 -3.41 12.15
N GLY A 77 -10.44 -4.21 13.23
CA GLY A 77 -11.51 -5.15 13.52
C GLY A 77 -12.88 -4.46 13.62
N ALA A 78 -12.91 -3.25 14.17
CA ALA A 78 -14.11 -2.42 14.29
C ALA A 78 -14.70 -2.07 12.92
N PHE A 79 -13.87 -1.69 11.95
CA PHE A 79 -14.34 -1.33 10.62
C PHE A 79 -14.74 -2.54 9.79
N LEU A 80 -13.93 -3.59 9.76
CA LEU A 80 -14.15 -4.72 8.86
C LEU A 80 -15.26 -5.64 9.34
N ARG A 81 -15.31 -5.93 10.65
CA ARG A 81 -16.18 -6.97 11.22
C ARG A 81 -17.06 -6.48 12.38
N ASN A 82 -17.11 -5.18 12.66
CA ASN A 82 -17.79 -4.63 13.85
C ASN A 82 -17.33 -5.32 15.15
N HIS A 83 -16.02 -5.57 15.24
CA HIS A 83 -15.38 -6.31 16.31
C HIS A 83 -14.42 -5.42 17.13
N ILE A 84 -13.91 -5.92 18.26
CA ILE A 84 -12.77 -5.29 18.94
C ILE A 84 -11.56 -5.36 18.02
N GLY A 85 -10.79 -4.27 17.93
CA GLY A 85 -9.59 -4.18 17.13
C GLY A 85 -9.47 -2.82 16.44
N GLY A 86 -8.29 -2.23 16.50
CA GLY A 86 -8.03 -0.89 16.01
C GLY A 86 -6.60 -0.74 15.51
N LEU A 87 -6.41 0.16 14.55
CA LEU A 87 -5.09 0.49 14.03
C LEU A 87 -4.52 1.71 14.74
N LYS A 88 -3.20 1.85 14.67
CA LYS A 88 -2.51 3.07 15.07
C LYS A 88 -3.05 4.25 14.24
N GLN A 89 -2.91 5.46 14.79
CA GLN A 89 -3.39 6.70 14.15
C GLN A 89 -4.91 6.76 13.87
N LEU A 90 -5.70 5.90 14.52
CA LEU A 90 -7.17 5.81 14.37
C LEU A 90 -7.61 5.53 12.92
N TRP A 91 -6.79 4.78 12.18
CA TRP A 91 -7.16 4.36 10.84
C TRP A 91 -8.23 3.28 10.84
N ASN A 92 -9.19 3.39 9.92
CA ASN A 92 -10.10 2.28 9.61
C ASN A 92 -9.37 1.16 8.87
N TYR A 93 -8.44 1.55 7.99
CA TYR A 93 -7.56 0.66 7.24
C TYR A 93 -6.28 1.39 6.85
N HIS A 94 -5.26 0.64 6.45
CA HIS A 94 -4.04 1.13 5.82
C HIS A 94 -3.61 0.17 4.70
N VAL A 95 -2.87 0.67 3.72
CA VAL A 95 -2.47 -0.10 2.53
C VAL A 95 -1.03 0.20 2.13
N CYS A 96 -0.35 -0.83 1.64
CA CYS A 96 0.99 -0.75 1.09
C CYS A 96 1.14 -1.64 -0.16
N ALA A 97 2.24 -1.46 -0.89
CA ALA A 97 2.64 -2.41 -1.92
C ALA A 97 3.40 -3.58 -1.30
N LEU A 98 3.23 -4.77 -1.89
CA LEU A 98 3.91 -6.00 -1.49
C LEU A 98 4.84 -6.49 -2.58
N LEU A 99 6.00 -6.98 -2.15
CA LEU A 99 6.90 -7.78 -2.95
C LEU A 99 6.78 -9.24 -2.56
N GLN A 100 6.71 -10.09 -3.56
CA GLN A 100 6.77 -11.53 -3.38
C GLN A 100 8.24 -11.96 -3.37
N VAL A 101 8.73 -12.45 -2.23
CA VAL A 101 10.14 -12.82 -2.05
C VAL A 101 10.24 -14.32 -1.85
N LYS A 102 11.13 -14.98 -2.58
CA LYS A 102 11.46 -16.39 -2.35
C LYS A 102 12.58 -16.47 -1.32
N GLU A 103 12.27 -17.02 -0.16
CA GLU A 103 13.22 -17.35 0.90
C GLU A 103 13.21 -18.88 1.05
N ASP A 104 14.36 -19.51 0.78
CA ASP A 104 14.48 -20.96 0.70
C ASP A 104 13.44 -21.57 -0.25
N ASP A 105 12.52 -22.39 0.28
CA ASP A 105 11.44 -23.05 -0.44
C ASP A 105 10.05 -22.43 -0.16
N ARG A 106 10.02 -21.20 0.39
CA ARG A 106 8.78 -20.51 0.76
C ARG A 106 8.68 -19.13 0.13
N ILE A 107 7.44 -18.74 -0.14
CA ILE A 107 7.12 -17.38 -0.55
C ILE A 107 6.77 -16.58 0.70
N THR A 108 7.51 -15.50 0.93
CA THR A 108 7.25 -14.50 1.96
C THR A 108 6.86 -13.18 1.30
N PHE A 109 5.81 -12.53 1.81
CA PHE A 109 5.43 -11.20 1.34
C PHE A 109 6.08 -10.12 2.20
N TYR A 110 6.81 -9.23 1.56
CA TYR A 110 7.43 -8.07 2.20
C TYR A 110 6.77 -6.76 1.78
N VAL A 111 6.69 -5.80 2.71
CA VAL A 111 6.01 -4.53 2.50
C VAL A 111 6.94 -3.41 2.03
N ILE A 112 6.50 -2.62 1.05
CA ILE A 112 7.07 -1.31 0.75
C ILE A 112 6.18 -0.25 1.38
N ASP A 113 6.49 0.12 2.63
CA ASP A 113 5.83 1.22 3.33
C ASP A 113 6.76 2.05 4.24
N PRO A 114 7.60 2.93 3.65
CA PRO A 114 8.45 3.82 4.43
C PRO A 114 7.70 4.84 5.31
N ALA A 115 6.37 4.97 5.19
CA ALA A 115 5.59 5.85 6.08
C ALA A 115 5.40 5.26 7.49
N THR A 116 5.45 3.93 7.63
CA THR A 116 5.21 3.25 8.92
C THR A 116 6.45 2.55 9.47
N SER A 117 7.43 2.25 8.62
CA SER A 117 8.68 1.61 9.01
C SER A 117 9.89 2.20 8.28
N LYS A 118 11.07 2.13 8.90
CA LYS A 118 12.35 2.50 8.25
C LYS A 118 13.07 1.32 7.62
N GLN A 119 12.55 0.11 7.79
CA GLN A 119 13.16 -1.14 7.36
C GLN A 119 12.13 -2.01 6.62
N LEU A 120 12.62 -2.87 5.74
CA LEU A 120 11.81 -3.88 5.07
C LEU A 120 11.25 -4.85 6.12
N GLN A 121 9.95 -5.15 6.05
CA GLN A 121 9.25 -6.03 7.00
C GLN A 121 8.36 -7.02 6.25
N THR A 122 8.08 -8.16 6.87
CA THR A 122 7.05 -9.07 6.34
C THR A 122 5.67 -8.40 6.45
N LEU A 123 4.70 -8.86 5.66
CA LEU A 123 3.31 -8.40 5.75
C LEU A 123 2.75 -8.57 7.17
N TYR A 124 3.05 -9.70 7.82
CA TYR A 124 2.61 -9.96 9.18
C TYR A 124 3.21 -8.96 10.17
N ASP A 125 4.53 -8.77 10.13
CA ASP A 125 5.23 -7.87 11.06
C ASP A 125 4.77 -6.43 10.88
N TRP A 126 4.58 -5.98 9.64
CA TRP A 126 4.03 -4.66 9.34
C TRP A 126 2.60 -4.51 9.87
N ALA A 127 1.72 -5.48 9.58
CA ALA A 127 0.34 -5.45 10.02
C ALA A 127 0.22 -5.46 11.54
N ALA A 128 1.06 -6.24 12.23
CA ALA A 128 1.18 -6.20 13.69
C ALA A 128 1.70 -4.84 14.18
N ALA A 129 2.73 -4.30 13.53
CA ALA A 129 3.34 -3.02 13.91
C ALA A 129 2.39 -1.83 13.75
N VAL A 130 1.44 -1.85 12.81
CA VAL A 130 0.44 -0.79 12.64
C VAL A 130 -0.87 -1.05 13.39
N THR A 131 -0.99 -2.19 14.07
CA THR A 131 -2.12 -2.50 14.93
C THR A 131 -1.95 -1.82 16.30
N ALA A 132 -3.02 -1.19 16.81
CA ALA A 132 -3.07 -0.61 18.15
C ALA A 132 -3.73 -1.56 19.15
N TYR A 133 -4.80 -2.25 18.74
CA TYR A 133 -5.51 -3.24 19.55
C TYR A 133 -5.66 -4.55 18.77
N PRO A 134 -5.48 -5.72 19.44
CA PRO A 134 -5.58 -7.04 18.83
C PRO A 134 -6.86 -7.27 18.04
N HIS A 135 -6.85 -8.31 17.20
CA HIS A 135 -7.97 -8.70 16.33
C HIS A 135 -8.26 -7.71 15.19
N SER A 136 -7.21 -7.00 14.74
CA SER A 136 -7.24 -6.39 13.40
C SER A 136 -7.03 -7.47 12.34
N TYR A 137 -7.31 -7.15 11.07
CA TYR A 137 -7.23 -8.11 9.97
C TYR A 137 -6.26 -7.63 8.91
N HIS A 138 -5.47 -8.52 8.33
CA HIS A 138 -4.67 -8.20 7.15
C HIS A 138 -4.95 -9.18 6.02
N LEU A 139 -4.77 -8.72 4.79
CA LEU A 139 -5.09 -9.48 3.58
C LEU A 139 -4.19 -9.06 2.41
N ILE A 140 -4.17 -9.90 1.38
CA ILE A 140 -3.43 -9.66 0.13
C ILE A 140 -4.43 -9.49 -1.01
N LYS A 141 -4.28 -8.44 -1.82
CA LYS A 141 -5.06 -8.23 -3.05
C LYS A 141 -4.13 -8.05 -4.25
N SER A 142 -4.65 -8.27 -5.47
CA SER A 142 -3.90 -7.94 -6.68
C SER A 142 -3.52 -6.45 -6.73
N ALA A 143 -2.44 -6.15 -7.46
CA ALA A 143 -1.83 -4.82 -7.52
C ALA A 143 -2.77 -3.71 -8.03
N ASP A 144 -3.81 -4.05 -8.80
CA ASP A 144 -4.79 -3.13 -9.39
C ASP A 144 -5.90 -2.71 -8.42
N TRP A 145 -6.00 -3.31 -7.23
CA TRP A 145 -7.07 -2.97 -6.27
C TRP A 145 -6.93 -1.58 -5.65
N TYR A 146 -8.04 -0.84 -5.58
CA TYR A 146 -8.09 0.49 -4.98
C TYR A 146 -9.41 0.70 -4.21
N ILE A 147 -9.36 1.46 -3.10
CA ILE A 147 -10.55 1.82 -2.31
C ILE A 147 -10.67 3.35 -2.26
N PHE A 148 -11.54 3.98 -3.07
CA PHE A 148 -12.21 5.28 -2.80
C PHE A 148 -13.13 5.76 -3.96
N PRO A 149 -14.11 6.68 -3.76
CA PRO A 149 -15.51 6.29 -3.84
C PRO A 149 -16.29 6.87 -5.05
N ALA A 150 -17.35 6.15 -5.42
CA ALA A 150 -18.69 6.71 -5.43
C ALA A 150 -19.48 6.07 -4.26
N GLY A 151 -19.73 6.81 -3.16
CA GLY A 151 -20.52 6.35 -2.00
C GLY A 151 -19.76 5.85 -0.75
N LYS A 152 -20.49 5.73 0.38
CA LYS A 152 -20.00 5.17 1.66
C LYS A 152 -19.38 3.79 1.44
N ILE A 153 -18.22 3.54 2.04
CA ILE A 153 -17.61 2.21 2.07
C ILE A 153 -18.36 1.41 3.13
N TRP A 154 -18.99 0.34 2.70
CA TRP A 154 -19.62 -0.66 3.54
C TRP A 154 -18.81 -1.96 3.41
N LYS A 155 -18.87 -2.82 4.43
CA LYS A 155 -18.16 -4.10 4.48
C LYS A 155 -18.34 -4.97 3.24
N ASP A 156 -19.47 -4.81 2.55
CA ASP A 156 -19.97 -5.60 1.44
C ASP A 156 -19.71 -4.95 0.06
N ASN A 157 -19.18 -3.72 -0.02
CA ASN A 157 -19.03 -3.01 -1.29
C ASN A 157 -17.63 -2.44 -1.56
N TRP A 158 -16.69 -2.58 -0.61
CA TRP A 158 -15.33 -2.09 -0.82
C TRP A 158 -14.63 -2.86 -1.96
N HIS A 159 -14.98 -4.14 -2.13
CA HIS A 159 -14.41 -5.02 -3.13
C HIS A 159 -15.03 -4.87 -4.55
N GLN A 160 -15.99 -3.97 -4.75
CA GLN A 160 -16.68 -3.79 -6.05
C GLN A 160 -16.20 -2.54 -6.80
N ARG A 161 -15.06 -1.97 -6.38
CA ARG A 161 -14.63 -0.63 -6.79
C ARG A 161 -13.55 -0.67 -7.86
N ASP A 162 -13.45 0.44 -8.57
CA ASP A 162 -12.65 0.62 -9.79
C ASP A 162 -11.21 0.11 -9.63
N LYS A 163 -10.76 -0.67 -10.62
CA LYS A 163 -9.39 -1.18 -10.70
C LYS A 163 -8.49 -0.02 -11.09
N GLN A 164 -7.60 0.40 -10.19
CA GLN A 164 -6.58 1.44 -10.34
C GLN A 164 -7.08 2.84 -10.75
N ASN A 165 -6.88 3.84 -9.90
CA ASN A 165 -7.32 5.21 -10.17
C ASN A 165 -6.16 6.20 -10.32
N THR A 166 -5.59 6.24 -11.53
CA THR A 166 -4.43 7.08 -11.87
C THR A 166 -4.61 8.55 -11.51
N LYS A 167 -5.80 9.12 -11.71
CA LYS A 167 -6.07 10.52 -11.39
C LYS A 167 -5.92 10.78 -9.89
N TRP A 168 -6.50 9.92 -9.07
CA TRP A 168 -6.40 10.02 -7.61
C TRP A 168 -5.00 9.73 -7.10
N MET A 169 -4.32 8.73 -7.66
CA MET A 169 -2.92 8.44 -7.37
C MET A 169 -2.04 9.68 -7.58
N ILE A 170 -2.14 10.34 -8.74
CA ILE A 170 -1.36 11.56 -9.01
C ILE A 170 -1.72 12.70 -8.04
N GLN A 171 -3.01 12.88 -7.71
CA GLN A 171 -3.44 13.90 -6.75
C GLN A 171 -2.90 13.64 -5.34
N GLY A 172 -2.94 12.38 -4.89
CA GLY A 172 -2.41 11.96 -3.60
C GLY A 172 -0.89 12.12 -3.53
N LEU A 173 -0.14 11.73 -4.57
CA LEU A 173 1.30 12.02 -4.68
C LEU A 173 1.59 13.52 -4.71
N ALA A 174 0.71 14.32 -5.31
CA ALA A 174 0.76 15.78 -5.25
C ALA A 174 0.43 16.32 -3.85
N GLY A 175 0.07 15.49 -2.87
CA GLY A 175 -0.27 15.87 -1.50
C GLY A 175 -1.64 16.56 -1.40
N ILE A 176 -2.56 16.19 -2.29
CA ILE A 176 -3.91 16.74 -2.35
C ILE A 176 -4.90 15.62 -2.08
N ASN A 177 -5.47 15.63 -0.88
CA ASN A 177 -6.58 14.74 -0.53
C ASN A 177 -7.90 15.28 -1.12
N ALA A 178 -8.20 14.91 -2.35
CA ALA A 178 -9.35 15.41 -3.10
C ALA A 178 -10.73 14.93 -2.59
N VAL A 179 -10.81 14.09 -1.54
CA VAL A 179 -12.12 13.70 -0.98
C VAL A 179 -12.73 14.81 -0.13
N SER A 180 -11.89 15.65 0.47
CA SER A 180 -12.32 16.75 1.34
C SER A 180 -12.75 17.99 0.53
N PRO A 181 -13.68 18.83 1.04
CA PRO A 181 -14.01 20.12 0.40
C PRO A 181 -12.78 21.01 0.16
N VAL A 182 -11.87 21.07 1.14
CA VAL A 182 -10.60 21.80 1.03
C VAL A 182 -9.71 21.21 -0.07
N GLY A 183 -9.65 19.88 -0.18
CA GLY A 183 -8.93 19.19 -1.25
C GLY A 183 -9.48 19.47 -2.63
N LYS A 184 -10.81 19.48 -2.78
CA LYS A 184 -11.48 19.85 -4.05
C LYS A 184 -11.12 21.27 -4.47
N ALA A 185 -11.11 22.22 -3.54
CA ALA A 185 -10.65 23.58 -3.82
C ALA A 185 -9.16 23.60 -4.23
N ARG A 186 -8.30 22.86 -3.50
CA ARG A 186 -6.88 22.76 -3.84
C ARG A 186 -6.63 22.23 -5.26
N LEU A 187 -7.45 21.30 -5.76
CA LEU A 187 -7.32 20.81 -7.15
C LEU A 187 -7.45 21.93 -8.18
N CYS A 188 -8.35 22.88 -7.97
CA CYS A 188 -8.56 24.00 -8.90
C CYS A 188 -7.31 24.91 -8.99
N PHE A 189 -6.65 25.14 -7.86
CA PHE A 189 -5.51 26.06 -7.76
C PHE A 189 -4.14 25.39 -7.97
N ASN A 190 -4.04 24.06 -7.90
CA ASN A 190 -2.78 23.33 -7.94
C ASN A 190 -2.57 22.50 -9.23
N LYS A 191 -3.21 22.89 -10.34
CA LYS A 191 -3.12 22.16 -11.63
C LYS A 191 -1.66 21.96 -12.08
N ASN A 192 -0.81 22.97 -11.95
CA ASN A 192 0.61 22.88 -12.32
C ASN A 192 1.37 21.86 -11.46
N ARG A 193 1.06 21.79 -10.16
CA ARG A 193 1.66 20.81 -9.24
C ARG A 193 1.26 19.38 -9.60
N ILE A 194 0.01 19.17 -9.97
CA ILE A 194 -0.52 17.87 -10.42
C ILE A 194 0.21 17.45 -11.70
N LYS A 195 0.28 18.34 -12.70
CA LYS A 195 1.00 18.07 -13.96
C LYS A 195 2.47 17.76 -13.72
N ALA A 196 3.17 18.54 -12.89
CA ALA A 196 4.57 18.28 -12.55
C ALA A 196 4.76 16.93 -11.82
N THR A 197 3.81 16.53 -10.97
CA THR A 197 3.83 15.23 -10.28
C THR A 197 3.65 14.09 -11.27
N GLU A 198 2.72 14.22 -12.21
CA GLU A 198 2.50 13.26 -13.29
C GLU A 198 3.76 13.09 -14.15
N GLU A 199 4.39 14.18 -14.59
CA GLU A 199 5.63 14.13 -15.37
C GLU A 199 6.79 13.49 -14.60
N ARG A 200 6.89 13.75 -13.29
CA ARG A 200 7.89 13.07 -12.44
C ARG A 200 7.63 11.57 -12.35
N LEU A 201 6.37 11.14 -12.22
CA LEU A 201 6.03 9.72 -12.21
C LEU A 201 6.33 9.07 -13.56
N LYS A 202 6.01 9.72 -14.68
CA LYS A 202 6.33 9.22 -16.03
C LYS A 202 7.84 9.03 -16.23
N LYS A 203 8.65 10.01 -15.82
CA LYS A 203 10.12 9.90 -15.85
C LYS A 203 10.60 8.73 -15.00
N LEU A 204 10.06 8.59 -13.79
CA LEU A 204 10.42 7.49 -12.90
C LEU A 204 10.03 6.12 -13.49
N LYS A 205 8.84 6.02 -14.09
CA LYS A 205 8.35 4.80 -14.76
C LYS A 205 9.30 4.35 -15.88
N ALA A 206 9.87 5.29 -16.63
CA ALA A 206 10.86 5.01 -17.66
C ALA A 206 12.26 4.67 -17.11
N ALA A 207 12.59 5.17 -15.91
CA ALA A 207 13.86 4.93 -15.24
C ALA A 207 13.76 3.73 -14.29
N LYS A 208 13.79 2.50 -14.85
CA LYS A 208 13.95 1.30 -14.03
C LYS A 208 15.26 1.43 -13.22
N PRO A 209 15.22 1.37 -11.89
CA PRO A 209 16.44 1.50 -11.11
C PRO A 209 17.36 0.32 -11.42
N THR A 210 18.65 0.60 -11.57
CA THR A 210 19.72 -0.39 -11.81
C THR A 210 19.96 -1.19 -10.53
N LEU A 211 19.01 -2.05 -10.18
CA LEU A 211 19.05 -2.87 -8.96
C LEU A 211 19.45 -4.33 -9.24
N PHE A 212 19.45 -4.72 -10.52
CA PHE A 212 19.51 -6.10 -11.00
C PHE A 212 20.80 -6.43 -11.76
N VAL A 213 21.85 -5.61 -11.61
CA VAL A 213 23.17 -5.94 -12.19
C VAL A 213 23.99 -6.61 -11.10
N GLY A 214 24.01 -7.94 -11.15
CA GLY A 214 25.03 -8.80 -10.55
C GLY A 214 25.80 -9.48 -11.67
#